data_AF-A0A430KWP1-F1
#
_entry.id   AF-A0A430KWP1-F1
#
_cell.length_a   1.000
_cell.length_b   1.000
_cell.length_c   1.000
_cell.angle_alpha   90.00
_cell.angle_beta   90.00
_cell.angle_gamma   90.00
#
_symmetry.space_group_name_H-M   'P 1'
#
loop_
_entity.id
_entity.type
_entity.pdbx_description
1 polymer ?
#
loop_
_entity_poly.entity_id
_entity_poly.type
_entity_poly.pdbx_seq_one_letter_code
_entity_poly.pdbx_strand_id
1 'polypeptide(L)'
;MQDLQSVGIPGSLESLGLAEVLPACYKNKAGNFSWKEGYNYGEHLVTEREFPVMYFDGQDFPAISAVGWVAAKDLRDFDARSKNSLIPHIQSVHKFLKTRKAKNPPEQGVDKPVSKTPDMTEEQSVELSTNSATLLD
;
A
#
# COMPACT_ATOMS: atom_id res chain seq x y z
N MET A 1 8.76 -0.53 -1.81
CA MET A 1 9.09 0.92 -1.92
C MET A 1 9.50 1.36 -3.32
N GLN A 2 9.73 0.44 -4.25
CA GLN A 2 10.23 0.76 -5.60
C GLN A 2 9.12 0.95 -6.63
N ASP A 3 7.88 0.55 -6.32
CA ASP A 3 6.78 0.67 -7.26
C ASP A 3 6.03 2.00 -7.09
N LEU A 4 6.63 3.08 -7.60
CA LEU A 4 5.99 4.39 -7.68
C LEU A 4 4.79 4.38 -8.64
N GLN A 5 4.78 3.48 -9.63
CA GLN A 5 3.68 3.37 -10.59
C GLN A 5 2.38 2.94 -9.91
N SER A 6 2.44 2.01 -8.96
CA SER A 6 1.26 1.53 -8.21
C SER A 6 0.51 2.66 -7.48
N VAL A 7 1.25 3.70 -7.06
CA VAL A 7 0.69 4.88 -6.40
C VAL A 7 0.43 6.05 -7.36
N GLY A 8 0.67 5.86 -8.66
CA GLY A 8 0.35 6.81 -9.72
C GLY A 8 1.43 7.85 -10.00
N ILE A 9 2.67 7.61 -9.57
CA ILE A 9 3.83 8.46 -9.84
C ILE A 9 4.64 7.80 -10.97
N PRO A 10 4.68 8.35 -12.20
CA PRO A 10 5.47 7.82 -13.31
C PRO A 10 6.99 7.87 -13.06
N GLY A 11 7.74 6.91 -13.59
CA GLY A 11 9.20 6.79 -13.42
C GLY A 11 9.69 5.99 -12.20
N SER A 12 10.98 6.16 -11.91
CA SER A 12 11.71 5.65 -10.73
C SER A 12 12.26 6.81 -9.89
N LEU A 13 12.82 6.53 -8.71
CA LEU A 13 13.46 7.57 -7.89
C LEU A 13 14.63 8.24 -8.63
N GLU A 14 15.36 7.48 -9.45
CA GLU A 14 16.46 8.00 -10.28
C GLU A 14 15.94 8.90 -11.40
N SER A 15 14.93 8.45 -12.17
CA SER A 15 14.41 9.27 -13.29
C SER A 15 13.74 10.56 -12.83
N LEU A 16 13.34 10.62 -11.55
CA LEU A 16 12.73 11.77 -10.90
C LEU A 16 13.74 12.66 -10.16
N GLY A 17 15.04 12.32 -10.18
CA GLY A 17 16.10 13.06 -9.47
C GLY A 17 16.06 12.89 -7.93
N LEU A 18 15.10 12.14 -7.40
CA LEU A 18 14.94 11.91 -5.95
C LEU A 18 16.08 11.07 -5.35
N ALA A 19 16.77 10.27 -6.18
CA ALA A 19 17.90 9.46 -5.73
C ALA A 19 19.21 10.23 -5.53
N GLU A 20 19.30 11.49 -6.00
CA GLU A 20 20.51 12.32 -5.87
C GLU A 20 20.79 12.71 -4.41
N VAL A 21 19.72 12.99 -3.66
CA VAL A 21 19.78 13.29 -2.23
C VAL A 21 18.70 12.49 -1.51
N LEU A 22 19.12 11.40 -0.88
CA LEU A 22 18.22 10.52 -0.14
C LEU A 22 17.99 11.02 1.29
N PRO A 23 16.75 10.97 1.80
CA PRO A 23 16.48 11.21 3.21
C PRO A 23 17.20 10.19 4.10
N ALA A 24 17.47 10.58 5.34
CA ALA A 24 18.21 9.76 6.31
C ALA A 24 17.55 8.40 6.61
N CYS A 25 16.24 8.28 6.36
CA CYS A 25 15.48 7.06 6.54
C CYS A 25 15.75 5.99 5.48
N TYR A 26 16.47 6.31 4.39
CA TYR A 26 16.77 5.39 3.30
C TYR A 26 18.20 4.85 3.34
N LYS A 27 18.34 3.62 2.85
CA LYS A 27 19.61 3.07 2.38
C LYS A 27 19.45 2.64 0.92
N ASN A 28 20.49 2.85 0.12
CA ASN A 28 20.55 2.41 -1.27
C ASN A 28 21.69 1.40 -1.43
N LYS A 29 21.35 0.21 -1.94
CA LYS A 29 22.34 -0.79 -2.35
C LYS A 29 22.12 -1.12 -3.82
N ALA A 30 22.93 -0.53 -4.70
CA ALA A 30 22.90 -0.74 -6.15
C ALA A 30 21.51 -0.53 -6.78
N GLY A 31 20.82 0.56 -6.43
CA GLY A 31 19.47 0.88 -6.92
C GLY A 31 18.35 0.22 -6.11
N ASN A 32 18.69 -0.64 -5.15
CA ASN A 32 17.70 -1.21 -4.24
C ASN A 32 17.55 -0.33 -2.99
N PHE A 33 16.47 0.45 -2.96
CA PHE A 33 16.10 1.31 -1.83
C PHE A 33 15.32 0.54 -0.77
N SER A 34 15.73 0.71 0.48
CA SER A 34 15.06 0.14 1.66
C SER A 34 15.17 1.07 2.85
N TRP A 35 14.41 0.79 3.92
CA TRP A 35 14.53 1.54 5.16
C TRP A 35 15.88 1.29 5.84
N LYS A 36 16.44 2.35 6.41
CA LYS A 36 17.57 2.26 7.34
C LYS A 36 17.08 1.72 8.69
N GLU A 37 17.98 1.10 9.45
CA GLU A 37 17.70 0.67 10.83
C GLU A 37 17.18 1.84 11.67
N GLY A 38 16.21 1.56 12.55
CA GLY A 38 15.46 2.57 13.31
C GLY A 38 14.21 3.07 12.58
N TYR A 39 14.17 2.99 11.25
CA TYR A 39 13.07 3.45 10.41
C TYR A 39 12.20 2.30 9.88
N ASN A 40 12.36 1.04 10.29
CA ASN A 40 11.44 -0.04 9.90
C ASN A 40 10.09 0.09 10.65
N TYR A 41 9.12 -0.73 10.25
CA TYR A 41 7.82 -0.72 10.88
C TYR A 41 7.95 -1.18 12.34
N GLY A 42 7.33 -0.45 13.26
CA GLY A 42 7.41 -0.70 14.71
C GLY A 42 8.68 -0.19 15.39
N GLU A 43 9.61 0.41 14.64
CA GLU A 43 10.83 1.00 15.22
C GLU A 43 10.63 2.48 15.59
N HIS A 44 11.54 3.01 16.41
CA HIS A 44 11.37 4.30 17.08
C HIS A 44 11.45 5.53 16.16
N LEU A 45 12.03 5.43 14.96
CA LEU A 45 12.09 6.53 13.98
C LEU A 45 11.07 6.37 12.85
N VAL A 46 10.10 5.46 12.99
CA VAL A 46 9.06 5.22 11.97
C VAL A 46 8.29 6.50 11.60
N THR A 47 8.10 7.41 12.55
CA THR A 47 7.38 8.69 12.37
C THR A 47 8.23 9.76 11.69
N GLU A 48 9.56 9.60 11.67
CA GLU A 48 10.50 10.53 11.03
C GLU A 48 10.81 10.15 9.58
N ARG A 49 10.10 9.16 9.02
CA ARG A 49 10.24 8.80 7.61
C ARG A 49 9.85 9.97 6.72
N GLU A 50 10.52 10.07 5.59
CA GLU A 50 10.11 10.89 4.46
C GLU A 50 9.66 10.00 3.31
N PHE A 51 8.71 10.48 2.51
CA PHE A 51 8.14 9.76 1.38
C PHE A 51 8.27 10.56 0.10
N PRO A 52 8.42 9.90 -1.06
CA PRO A 52 8.40 10.59 -2.35
C PRO A 52 6.98 11.07 -2.64
N VAL A 53 6.85 12.35 -3.00
CA VAL A 53 5.58 13.01 -3.31
C VAL A 53 5.69 13.71 -4.65
N MET A 54 4.64 13.60 -5.46
CA MET A 54 4.44 14.40 -6.66
C MET A 54 3.33 15.43 -6.42
N TYR A 55 3.58 16.68 -6.77
CA TYR A 55 2.68 17.79 -6.44
C TYR A 55 1.67 18.08 -7.55
N PHE A 56 0.46 18.48 -7.16
CA PHE A 56 -0.46 19.16 -8.07
C PHE A 56 -0.13 20.65 -8.06
N ASP A 57 0.87 21.05 -8.85
CA ASP A 57 1.50 22.37 -8.88
C ASP A 57 1.02 23.26 -10.05
N GLY A 58 -0.09 22.87 -10.69
CA GLY A 58 -0.66 23.57 -11.84
C GLY A 58 -0.04 23.19 -13.18
N GLN A 59 1.00 22.36 -13.19
CA GLN A 59 1.54 21.78 -14.41
C GLN A 59 0.68 20.58 -14.89
N ASP A 60 0.98 20.10 -16.10
CA ASP A 60 0.34 18.92 -16.66
C ASP A 60 0.70 17.67 -15.84
N PHE A 61 -0.22 17.30 -14.96
CA PHE A 61 -0.07 16.15 -14.08
C PHE A 61 -0.36 14.83 -14.83
N PRO A 62 0.48 13.78 -14.68
CA PRO A 62 1.70 13.70 -13.86
C PRO A 62 3.00 14.00 -14.64
N ALA A 63 2.93 14.46 -15.90
CA ALA A 63 4.06 14.42 -16.84
C ALA A 63 5.22 15.36 -16.46
N ILE A 64 4.92 16.56 -15.99
CA ILE A 64 5.92 17.61 -15.69
C ILE A 64 5.74 18.22 -14.30
N SER A 65 5.06 17.50 -13.40
CA SER A 65 4.83 17.94 -12.03
C SER A 65 6.11 17.86 -11.20
N ALA A 66 6.29 18.83 -10.30
CA ALA A 66 7.35 18.79 -9.32
C ALA A 66 7.24 17.56 -8.41
N VAL A 67 8.40 17.10 -7.94
CA VAL A 67 8.55 15.97 -7.03
C VAL A 67 9.48 16.32 -5.88
N GLY A 68 9.26 15.72 -4.72
CA GLY A 68 10.12 15.95 -3.55
C GLY A 68 9.89 14.95 -2.43
N TRP A 69 10.73 15.04 -1.41
CA TRP A 69 10.60 14.30 -0.16
C TRP A 69 9.75 15.08 0.83
N VAL A 70 8.80 14.40 1.48
CA VAL A 70 7.93 15.00 2.51
C VAL A 70 7.91 14.11 3.73
N ALA A 71 8.07 14.70 4.92
CA ALA A 71 8.02 13.97 6.18
C ALA A 71 6.62 13.41 6.46
N ALA A 72 6.57 12.22 7.06
CA ALA A 72 5.34 11.52 7.38
C ALA A 72 4.38 12.38 8.23
N LYS A 73 4.93 13.15 9.17
CA LYS A 73 4.18 14.07 10.05
C LYS A 73 3.49 15.22 9.30
N ASP A 74 3.94 15.55 8.10
CA ASP A 74 3.38 16.61 7.28
C ASP A 74 2.36 16.09 6.26
N LEU A 75 2.22 14.76 6.14
CA LEU A 75 1.26 14.11 5.27
C LEU A 75 -0.06 13.87 6.00
N ARG A 76 -1.17 14.00 5.25
CA ARG A 76 -2.52 13.69 5.72
C ARG A 76 -3.32 13.06 4.59
N ASP A 77 -4.31 12.26 4.98
CA ASP A 77 -5.27 11.73 4.02
C ASP A 77 -6.06 12.87 3.37
N PHE A 78 -6.16 12.79 2.05
CA PHE A 78 -6.95 13.73 1.28
C PHE A 78 -8.43 13.28 1.22
N ASP A 79 -9.35 14.09 1.73
CA ASP A 79 -10.78 13.86 1.56
C ASP A 79 -11.24 14.23 0.15
N ALA A 80 -11.33 13.23 -0.72
CA ALA A 80 -11.78 13.37 -2.11
C ALA A 80 -13.25 13.78 -2.27
N ARG A 81 -14.04 13.80 -1.18
CA ARG A 81 -15.41 14.35 -1.19
C ARG A 81 -15.44 15.84 -0.87
N SER A 82 -14.34 16.38 -0.34
CA SER A 82 -14.26 17.79 0.01
C SER A 82 -14.44 18.63 -1.27
N LYS A 83 -15.40 19.55 -1.23
CA LYS A 83 -15.62 20.52 -2.31
C LYS A 83 -14.78 21.78 -2.09
N ASN A 84 -13.65 21.66 -1.40
CA ASN A 84 -12.89 22.81 -0.94
C ASN A 84 -12.24 23.52 -2.13
N SER A 85 -12.95 24.52 -2.65
CA SER A 85 -12.50 25.34 -3.78
C SER A 85 -11.26 26.18 -3.44
N LEU A 86 -10.87 26.26 -2.17
CA LEU A 86 -9.68 26.98 -1.73
C LEU A 86 -8.39 26.18 -1.95
N ILE A 87 -8.48 24.87 -2.23
CA ILE A 87 -7.30 24.05 -2.54
C ILE A 87 -6.83 24.39 -3.96
N PRO A 88 -5.62 24.92 -4.15
CA PRO A 88 -5.09 25.18 -5.48
C PRO A 88 -5.10 23.90 -6.33
N HIS A 89 -5.44 24.05 -7.61
CA HIS A 89 -5.42 22.95 -8.59
C HIS A 89 -6.30 21.73 -8.24
N ILE A 90 -7.32 21.90 -7.38
CA ILE A 90 -8.26 20.83 -6.97
C ILE A 90 -8.93 20.09 -8.15
N GLN A 91 -9.13 20.78 -9.28
CA GLN A 91 -9.66 20.16 -10.49
C GLN A 91 -8.72 19.10 -11.07
N SER A 92 -7.40 19.34 -11.04
CA SER A 92 -6.38 18.38 -11.48
C SER A 92 -6.38 17.14 -10.57
N VAL A 93 -6.54 17.33 -9.27
CA VAL A 93 -6.69 16.24 -8.29
C VAL A 93 -7.91 15.38 -8.64
N HIS A 94 -9.08 16.00 -8.85
CA HIS A 94 -10.30 15.28 -9.21
C HIS A 94 -10.18 14.55 -10.56
N LYS A 95 -9.56 15.17 -11.57
CA LYS A 95 -9.29 14.53 -12.86
C LYS A 95 -8.42 13.28 -12.68
N PHE A 96 -7.33 13.38 -11.93
CA PHE A 96 -6.45 12.26 -11.63
C PHE A 96 -7.18 11.11 -10.91
N LEU A 97 -7.92 11.42 -9.83
CA LEU A 97 -8.65 10.42 -9.05
C LEU A 97 -9.72 9.69 -9.89
N LYS A 98 -10.42 10.41 -10.78
CA LYS A 98 -11.38 9.80 -11.73
C LYS A 98 -10.68 8.83 -12.69
N THR A 99 -9.58 9.27 -13.30
CA THR A 99 -8.80 8.42 -14.23
C THR A 99 -8.24 7.18 -13.53
N ARG A 100 -7.77 7.31 -12.29
CA ARG A 100 -7.23 6.18 -11.51
C ARG A 100 -8.31 5.15 -11.19
N LYS A 101 -9.52 5.58 -10.80
CA LYS A 101 -10.67 4.68 -10.59
C LYS A 101 -11.10 3.97 -11.87
N ALA A 102 -11.02 4.63 -13.02
CA ALA A 102 -11.34 4.01 -14.30
C ALA A 102 -10.30 2.95 -14.71
N LYS A 103 -9.01 3.17 -14.39
CA LYS A 103 -7.93 2.20 -14.66
C LYS A 103 -7.92 1.02 -13.69
N ASN A 104 -8.32 1.25 -12.44
CA ASN A 104 -8.45 0.23 -11.41
C ASN A 104 -9.90 0.22 -10.92
N PRO A 105 -10.86 -0.29 -11.73
CA PRO A 105 -12.22 -0.46 -11.24
C PRO A 105 -12.17 -1.35 -9.99
N PRO A 106 -12.96 -1.05 -8.95
CA PRO A 106 -13.03 -1.94 -7.80
C PRO A 106 -13.36 -3.34 -8.33
N GLU A 107 -12.56 -4.34 -7.96
CA GLU A 107 -12.90 -5.73 -8.21
C GLU A 107 -14.33 -5.91 -7.71
N GLN A 108 -15.24 -6.22 -8.64
CA GLN A 108 -16.59 -6.61 -8.25
C GLN A 108 -16.41 -7.74 -7.25
N GLY A 109 -16.86 -7.53 -6.02
CA GLY A 109 -16.91 -8.58 -5.02
C GLY A 109 -17.61 -9.76 -5.68
N VAL A 110 -16.85 -10.80 -5.98
CA VAL A 110 -17.43 -12.11 -6.24
C VAL A 110 -18.10 -12.46 -4.93
N ASP A 111 -19.42 -12.31 -4.90
CA ASP A 111 -20.27 -12.84 -3.85
C ASP A 111 -19.82 -14.28 -3.60
N LYS A 112 -19.06 -14.48 -2.52
CA LYS A 112 -18.64 -15.80 -2.08
C LYS A 112 -19.94 -16.52 -1.71
N PRO A 113 -20.35 -17.59 -2.41
CA PRO A 113 -21.51 -18.34 -1.98
C PRO A 113 -21.15 -18.99 -0.65
N VAL A 114 -21.92 -18.67 0.39
CA VAL A 114 -21.90 -19.41 1.65
C VAL A 114 -22.40 -20.83 1.36
N SER A 115 -21.50 -21.79 1.63
CA SER A 115 -21.69 -23.18 2.05
C SER A 115 -22.97 -23.93 1.60
N LYS A 116 -22.76 -25.01 0.84
CA LYS A 116 -23.49 -26.28 1.06
C LYS A 116 -22.53 -27.45 0.89
N THR A 117 -22.08 -28.02 1.99
CA THR A 117 -21.63 -29.42 2.07
C THR A 117 -22.79 -30.33 1.69
N PRO A 118 -22.59 -31.30 0.78
CA PRO A 118 -23.37 -32.53 0.79
C PRO A 118 -22.59 -33.58 1.58
N ASP A 119 -23.16 -33.93 2.72
CA ASP A 119 -23.04 -35.23 3.37
C ASP A 119 -23.32 -36.35 2.35
N MET A 120 -22.38 -37.29 2.19
CA MET A 120 -22.62 -38.64 1.69
C MET A 120 -21.70 -39.62 2.42
N THR A 121 -22.28 -40.18 3.47
CA THR A 121 -22.05 -41.52 4.05
C THR A 121 -21.51 -42.55 3.05
N GLU A 122 -20.40 -43.21 3.38
CA GLU A 122 -20.19 -44.64 3.08
C GLU A 122 -19.31 -45.27 4.18
N GLU A 123 -19.93 -46.15 4.97
CA GLU A 123 -19.31 -47.04 5.94
C GLU A 123 -18.49 -48.12 5.24
N GLN A 124 -17.34 -48.53 5.80
CA GLN A 124 -16.86 -49.91 6.09
C GLN A 124 -15.53 -49.77 6.86
N SER A 125 -15.12 -50.51 7.89
CA SER A 125 -15.68 -51.50 8.83
C SER A 125 -14.58 -51.70 9.90
N VAL A 126 -14.99 -51.72 11.19
CA VAL A 126 -14.43 -52.39 12.40
C VAL A 126 -12.93 -52.78 12.42
N GLU A 127 -12.15 -52.45 13.46
CA GLU A 127 -12.25 -53.15 14.75
C GLU A 127 -11.82 -52.34 15.99
N LEU A 128 -12.44 -52.75 17.08
CA LEU A 128 -12.45 -52.28 18.44
C LEU A 128 -11.23 -52.82 19.22
N SER A 129 -10.52 -51.99 19.99
CA SER A 129 -9.90 -52.46 21.23
C SER A 129 -9.63 -51.32 22.23
N THR A 130 -10.58 -51.20 23.15
CA THR A 130 -10.46 -50.86 24.58
C THR A 130 -9.66 -49.63 25.06
N ASN A 131 -10.46 -48.71 25.60
CA ASN A 131 -10.14 -47.66 26.57
C ASN A 131 -9.32 -48.19 27.78
N SER A 132 -8.43 -47.37 28.34
CA SER A 132 -8.64 -46.71 29.64
C SER A 132 -7.39 -45.98 30.14
N ALA A 133 -7.63 -44.84 30.79
CA ALA A 133 -6.68 -44.05 31.54
C ALA A 133 -6.26 -44.70 32.87
N THR A 134 -5.05 -44.38 33.37
CA THR A 134 -4.65 -44.01 34.76
C THR A 134 -3.12 -44.13 34.88
N LEU A 135 -2.36 -43.08 35.24
CA LEU A 135 -2.08 -42.51 36.59
C LEU A 135 -0.98 -43.27 37.37
N LEU A 136 0.12 -42.53 37.66
CA LEU A 136 1.13 -42.66 38.75
C LEU A 136 1.89 -43.99 38.94
N ASP A 137 3.23 -43.96 38.80
CA ASP A 137 4.19 -43.68 39.89
C ASP A 137 5.55 -43.25 39.31
#